data_AF-A0A5K7X6X2-F1
#
_entry.id   AF-A0A5K7X6X2-F1
#
_cell.length_a   1.000
_cell.length_b   1.000
_cell.length_c   1.000
_cell.angle_alpha   90.00
_cell.angle_beta   90.00
_cell.angle_gamma   90.00
#
_symmetry.space_group_name_H-M   'P 1'
#
loop_
_entity.id
_entity.type
_entity.pdbx_description
1 polymer ?
#
loop_
_entity_poly.entity_id
_entity_poly.type
_entity_poly.pdbx_seq_one_letter_code
_entity_poly.pdbx_strand_id
1 'polypeptide(L)'
;MLSLLYVRLSSGMQIEIDPTEWPEIGDAQWTSQREGGVVQAHVVVRRHSDGRVFLYIDANPGEGPLVQGDLLPSGAAEVEEAISRFGELHALPNWVVARLIQSVQG
;
A
#
# COMPACT_ATOMS: atom_id res chain seq x y z
N MET A 1 -11.19 19.04 3.17
CA MET A 1 -11.85 18.08 2.26
C MET A 1 -10.74 17.22 1.68
N LEU A 2 -10.62 15.97 2.12
CA LEU A 2 -9.63 15.06 1.54
C LEU A 2 -10.13 14.68 0.14
N SER A 3 -9.24 14.68 -0.85
CA SER A 3 -9.60 14.27 -2.21
C SER A 3 -9.67 12.75 -2.28
N LEU A 4 -10.59 12.23 -3.08
CA LEU A 4 -10.69 10.80 -3.37
C LEU A 4 -9.38 10.30 -3.99
N LEU A 5 -8.95 9.11 -3.56
CA LEU A 5 -7.77 8.43 -4.10
C LEU A 5 -8.21 7.46 -5.21
N TYR A 6 -7.59 7.58 -6.38
CA TYR A 6 -7.82 6.67 -7.49
C TYR A 6 -6.63 5.73 -7.63
N VAL A 7 -6.85 4.44 -7.44
CA VAL A 7 -5.79 3.43 -7.35
C VAL A 7 -6.06 2.35 -8.39
N ARG A 8 -5.01 1.92 -9.09
CA ARG A 8 -5.07 0.77 -9.97
C ARG A 8 -4.51 -0.44 -9.24
N LEU A 9 -5.38 -1.42 -9.01
CA LEU A 9 -4.99 -2.66 -8.37
C LEU A 9 -4.04 -3.48 -9.26
N SER A 10 -3.33 -4.42 -8.65
CA SER A 10 -2.53 -5.44 -9.32
C SER A 10 -3.31 -6.20 -10.42
N SER A 11 -4.62 -6.37 -10.25
CA SER A 11 -5.54 -6.94 -11.25
C SER A 11 -5.80 -6.07 -12.48
N GLY A 12 -5.37 -4.81 -12.47
CA GLY A 12 -5.69 -3.80 -13.48
C GLY A 12 -7.00 -3.06 -13.22
N MET A 13 -7.80 -3.47 -12.22
CA MET A 13 -9.02 -2.78 -11.83
C MET A 13 -8.68 -1.42 -11.21
N GLN A 14 -9.36 -0.36 -11.65
CA GLN A 14 -9.29 0.94 -10.99
C GLN A 14 -10.37 1.00 -9.91
N ILE A 15 -9.97 1.42 -8.72
CA ILE A 15 -10.85 1.65 -7.58
C ILE A 15 -10.74 3.09 -7.10
N GLU A 16 -11.80 3.55 -6.46
CA GLU A 16 -11.89 4.83 -5.78
C GLU A 16 -11.91 4.56 -4.27
N ILE A 17 -11.06 5.26 -3.53
CA ILE A 17 -10.92 5.14 -2.08
C ILE A 17 -11.18 6.51 -1.46
N ASP A 18 -12.18 6.57 -0.58
CA ASP A 18 -12.40 7.71 0.31
C ASP A 18 -11.49 7.56 1.54
N PRO A 19 -10.50 8.47 1.75
CA PRO A 19 -9.62 8.42 2.91
C PRO A 19 -10.32 8.56 4.26
N THR A 20 -11.56 9.07 4.30
CA THR A 20 -12.36 9.18 5.52
C THR A 20 -13.01 7.86 5.90
N GLU A 21 -13.39 7.04 4.91
CA GLU A 21 -13.88 5.67 5.12
C GLU A 21 -12.74 4.67 5.30
N TRP A 22 -11.58 4.96 4.70
CA TRP A 22 -10.35 4.16 4.73
C TRP A 22 -9.21 4.96 5.37
N PRO A 23 -9.26 5.19 6.70
CA PRO A 23 -8.17 5.87 7.40
C PRO A 23 -6.85 5.13 7.24
N GLU A 24 -5.78 5.90 7.18
CA GLU A 24 -4.42 5.39 7.21
C GLU A 24 -4.10 4.82 8.59
N ILE A 25 -3.53 3.62 8.60
CA ILE A 25 -3.13 2.91 9.82
C ILE A 25 -1.63 2.66 9.89
N GLY A 26 -0.91 2.87 8.79
CA GLY A 26 0.54 2.89 8.79
C GLY A 26 1.11 3.05 7.40
N ASP A 27 2.41 3.33 7.37
CA ASP A 27 3.15 3.61 6.17
C ASP A 27 4.63 3.25 6.33
N ALA A 28 5.32 3.14 5.20
CA ALA A 28 6.77 2.99 5.16
C ALA A 28 7.36 3.65 3.91
N GLN A 29 8.43 4.41 4.10
CA GLN A 29 9.14 5.09 3.01
C GLN A 29 10.55 4.55 2.90
N TRP A 30 11.00 4.28 1.69
CA TRP A 30 12.38 3.88 1.45
C TRP A 30 12.92 4.52 0.18
N THR A 31 14.24 4.51 0.09
CA THR A 31 14.96 5.00 -1.07
C THR A 31 15.79 3.86 -1.63
N SER A 32 15.76 3.67 -2.95
CA SER A 32 16.57 2.70 -3.65
C SER A 32 17.39 3.37 -4.74
N GLN A 33 18.63 2.90 -4.93
CA GLN A 33 19.48 3.33 -6.02
C GLN A 33 19.25 2.40 -7.22
N ARG A 34 18.88 2.96 -8.37
CA ARG A 34 18.67 2.24 -9.63
C ARG A 34 19.51 2.84 -10.74
N GLU A 35 19.71 2.11 -11.83
CA GLU A 35 20.29 2.70 -13.05
C GLU A 35 19.44 3.90 -13.47
N GLY A 36 20.05 5.09 -13.53
CA GLY A 36 19.35 6.34 -13.82
C GLY A 36 19.03 7.23 -12.62
N GLY A 37 19.28 6.81 -11.37
CA GLY A 37 19.23 7.71 -10.21
C GLY A 37 18.69 7.11 -8.91
N VAL A 38 18.21 8.00 -8.04
CA VAL A 38 17.63 7.67 -6.74
C VAL A 38 16.10 7.64 -6.86
N VAL A 39 15.48 6.53 -6.47
CA VAL A 39 14.02 6.36 -6.46
C VAL A 39 13.54 6.35 -5.03
N GLN A 40 12.67 7.30 -4.68
CA GLN A 40 11.90 7.28 -3.44
C GLN A 40 10.60 6.51 -3.68
N ALA A 41 10.27 5.63 -2.76
CA ALA A 41 9.02 4.87 -2.79
C ALA A 41 8.37 4.94 -1.42
N HIS A 42 7.04 5.08 -1.43
CA HIS A 42 6.22 5.15 -0.24
C HIS A 42 5.15 4.07 -0.36
N VAL A 43 4.98 3.25 0.67
CA VAL A 43 3.88 2.30 0.76
C VAL A 43 2.97 2.71 1.91
N VAL A 44 1.67 2.70 1.65
CA VAL A 44 0.64 3.14 2.60
C VAL A 44 -0.35 2.01 2.83
N VAL A 45 -0.77 1.86 4.08
CA VAL A 45 -1.76 0.88 4.51
C VAL A 45 -2.95 1.61 5.13
N ARG A 46 -4.14 1.29 4.65
CA ARG A 46 -5.42 1.83 5.10
C ARG A 46 -6.33 0.69 5.52
N ARG A 47 -7.23 0.95 6.47
CA ARG A 47 -8.18 -0.06 6.97
C ARG A 47 -9.58 0.49 6.99
N HIS A 48 -10.51 -0.28 6.44
CA HIS A 48 -11.93 0.04 6.49
C HIS A 48 -12.57 -0.48 7.78
N SER A 49 -13.72 0.09 8.14
CA SER A 49 -14.48 -0.27 9.36
C SER A 49 -14.96 -1.73 9.39
N ASP A 50 -15.12 -2.36 8.23
CA ASP A 50 -15.46 -3.80 8.11
C ASP A 50 -14.25 -4.74 8.23
N GLY A 51 -13.05 -4.21 8.45
CA GLY A 51 -11.83 -4.98 8.68
C GLY A 51 -11.04 -5.31 7.42
N ARG A 52 -11.49 -4.93 6.22
CA ARG A 52 -10.66 -5.02 5.01
C ARG A 52 -9.48 -4.06 5.08
N VAL A 53 -8.37 -4.47 4.48
CA VAL A 53 -7.14 -3.68 4.41
C VAL A 53 -6.85 -3.34 2.96
N PHE A 54 -6.43 -2.11 2.73
CA PHE A 54 -6.02 -1.61 1.44
C PHE A 54 -4.57 -1.14 1.52
N LEU A 55 -3.75 -1.56 0.57
CA LEU A 55 -2.29 -1.42 0.55
C LEU A 55 -1.87 -0.88 -0.81
N TYR A 56 -1.00 0.13 -0.87
CA TYR A 56 -0.59 0.71 -2.15
C TYR A 56 0.78 1.37 -2.13
N ILE A 57 1.49 1.31 -3.26
CA ILE A 57 2.79 2.00 -3.45
C ILE A 57 2.59 3.33 -4.18
N ASP A 58 2.81 4.43 -3.49
CA ASP A 58 2.95 5.77 -4.07
C ASP A 58 4.39 5.99 -4.54
N ALA A 59 4.59 5.92 -5.85
CA ALA A 59 5.90 6.02 -6.49
C ALA A 59 6.19 7.40 -7.11
N ASN A 60 5.19 8.29 -7.25
CA ASN A 60 5.34 9.64 -7.79
C ASN A 60 4.17 10.54 -7.33
N PRO A 61 4.31 11.24 -6.18
CA PRO A 61 3.29 12.17 -5.71
C PRO A 61 3.12 13.34 -6.70
N GLY A 62 2.01 13.37 -7.45
CA GLY A 62 1.62 14.52 -8.29
C GLY A 62 1.63 14.31 -9.82
N GLU A 63 2.04 13.14 -10.34
CA GLU A 63 2.09 12.88 -11.81
C GLU A 63 0.89 12.09 -12.40
N GLY A 64 -0.21 11.96 -11.67
CA GLY A 64 -1.43 11.25 -12.13
C GLY A 64 -1.58 9.84 -11.54
N PRO A 65 -2.64 9.09 -11.89
CA PRO A 65 -3.03 7.89 -11.13
C PRO A 65 -2.14 6.71 -11.48
N LEU A 66 -1.08 6.50 -10.70
CA LEU A 66 -0.29 5.28 -10.77
C LEU A 66 0.11 4.86 -9.37
N VAL A 67 -0.62 3.88 -8.85
CA VAL A 67 -0.36 3.35 -7.53
C VAL A 67 -0.76 1.88 -7.56
N GLN A 68 0.23 0.99 -7.76
CA GLN A 68 0.03 -0.45 -7.70
C GLN A 68 -0.38 -0.81 -6.26
N GLY A 69 -1.65 -1.15 -6.09
CA GLY A 69 -2.21 -1.53 -4.81
C GLY A 69 -2.88 -2.88 -4.82
N ASP A 70 -3.23 -3.36 -3.64
CA ASP A 70 -4.01 -4.57 -3.47
C ASP A 70 -5.06 -4.39 -2.38
N LEU A 71 -6.19 -5.07 -2.55
CA LEU A 71 -7.28 -5.10 -1.58
C LEU A 71 -7.25 -6.45 -0.87
N LEU A 72 -6.96 -6.41 0.42
CA LEU A 72 -6.70 -7.59 1.21
C LEU A 72 -7.99 -8.06 1.92
N PRO A 73 -8.16 -9.39 2.09
CA PRO A 73 -9.33 -9.96 2.76
C PRO A 73 -9.40 -9.54 4.25
N SER A 74 -10.56 -9.75 4.86
CA SER A 74 -10.77 -9.48 6.29
C SER A 74 -10.25 -10.64 7.15
N GLY A 75 -9.03 -10.53 7.68
CA GLY A 75 -8.47 -11.52 8.61
C GLY A 75 -6.98 -11.32 8.83
N ALA A 76 -6.51 -11.29 10.08
CA ALA A 76 -5.13 -10.94 10.40
C ALA A 76 -4.09 -11.82 9.69
N ALA A 77 -4.25 -13.15 9.76
CA ALA A 77 -3.33 -14.09 9.12
C ALA A 77 -3.31 -13.96 7.58
N GLU A 78 -4.48 -13.80 6.97
CA GLU A 78 -4.60 -13.65 5.51
C GLU A 78 -4.02 -12.31 5.04
N VAL A 79 -4.19 -11.25 5.83
CA VAL A 79 -3.61 -9.92 5.58
C VAL A 79 -2.09 -9.97 5.66
N GLU A 80 -1.52 -10.62 6.69
CA GLU A 80 -0.06 -10.75 6.84
C GLU A 80 0.57 -11.54 5.68
N GLU A 81 -0.05 -12.64 5.28
CA GLU A 81 0.39 -13.43 4.12
C GLU A 81 0.28 -12.62 2.83
N ALA A 82 -0.78 -11.84 2.66
CA ALA A 82 -0.96 -11.00 1.50
C ALA A 82 0.06 -9.83 1.46
N ILE A 83 0.36 -9.20 2.60
CA ILE A 83 1.42 -8.18 2.70
C ILE A 83 2.79 -8.79 2.35
N SER A 84 3.06 -10.01 2.80
CA SER A 84 4.32 -10.72 2.47
C SER A 84 4.43 -11.00 0.98
N ARG A 85 3.38 -11.54 0.35
CA ARG A 85 3.31 -11.78 -1.10
C ARG A 85 3.45 -10.50 -1.92
N PHE A 86 2.81 -9.41 -1.46
CA PHE A 86 2.97 -8.09 -2.07
C PHE A 86 4.42 -7.61 -1.97
N GLY A 87 5.06 -7.81 -0.81
CA GLY A 87 6.48 -7.53 -0.60
C GLY A 87 7.38 -8.24 -1.60
N GLU A 88 7.16 -9.54 -1.81
CA GLU A 88 7.91 -10.34 -2.78
C GLU A 88 7.67 -9.87 -4.22
N LEU A 89 6.40 -9.66 -4.60
CA LEU A 89 6.01 -9.24 -5.95
C LEU A 89 6.63 -7.90 -6.35
N HIS A 90 6.71 -6.96 -5.40
CA HIS A 90 7.23 -5.61 -5.62
C HIS A 90 8.69 -5.44 -5.17
N ALA A 91 9.36 -6.53 -4.78
CA ALA A 91 10.73 -6.53 -4.27
C ALA A 91 10.96 -5.49 -3.15
N LEU A 92 10.01 -5.42 -2.21
CA LEU A 92 10.10 -4.53 -1.06
C LEU A 92 11.21 -4.98 -0.09
N PRO A 93 11.91 -4.05 0.56
CA PRO A 93 12.84 -4.42 1.64
C PRO A 93 12.13 -5.19 2.76
N ASN A 94 12.75 -6.23 3.31
CA ASN A 94 12.15 -7.04 4.38
C ASN A 94 11.67 -6.22 5.59
N TRP A 95 12.39 -5.15 5.93
CA TRP A 95 12.00 -4.27 7.04
C TRP A 95 10.74 -3.44 6.72
N VAL A 96 10.51 -3.09 5.45
CA VAL A 96 9.29 -2.44 5.00
C VAL A 96 8.12 -3.39 5.20
N VAL A 97 8.24 -4.63 4.73
CA VAL A 97 7.21 -5.67 4.91
C VAL A 97 6.87 -5.86 6.40
N ALA A 98 7.88 -6.00 7.26
CA ALA A 98 7.68 -6.14 8.71
C ALA A 98 6.96 -4.93 9.33
N ARG A 99 7.28 -3.71 8.87
CA ARG A 99 6.62 -2.48 9.32
C ARG A 99 5.14 -2.44 8.95
N LEU A 100 4.79 -2.88 7.74
CA LEU A 100 3.40 -2.95 7.29
C LEU A 100 2.60 -3.99 8.08
N ILE A 101 3.19 -5.15 8.36
CA ILE A 101 2.59 -6.19 9.22
C ILE A 101 2.32 -5.64 10.62
N GLN A 102 3.29 -4.94 11.23
CA GLN A 102 3.09 -4.31 12.53
C GLN A 102 1.92 -3.31 12.51
N SER A 103 1.79 -2.55 11.43
CA SER A 103 0.74 -1.53 11.29
C SER A 103 -0.68 -2.14 11.26
N VAL A 104 -0.84 -3.34 10.68
CA VAL A 104 -2.15 -4.02 10.66
C VAL A 104 -2.47 -4.76 11.97
N GLN A 105 -1.45 -5.11 12.75
CA GLN A 105 -1.60 -5.81 14.04
C GLN A 105 -2.04 -4.86 15.17
N GLY A 106 -1.65 -3.57 15.10
CA GLY A 106 -1.95 -2.56 16.12
C GLY A 106 -0.79 -2.37 17.09
#